data_AF-R6ZGL4-F1
#
_entry.id   AF-R6ZGL4-F1
#
_cell.length_a   1.000
_cell.length_b   1.000
_cell.length_c   1.000
_cell.angle_alpha   90.00
_cell.angle_beta   90.00
_cell.angle_gamma   90.00
#
_symmetry.space_group_name_H-M   'P 1'
#
loop_
_entity.id
_entity.type
_entity.pdbx_description
1 polymer ?
#
loop_
_entity_poly.entity_id
_entity_poly.type
_entity_poly.pdbx_seq_one_letter_code
_entity_poly.pdbx_strand_id
1 'polypeptide(L)'
;MESIYYILCWVGCNLEQKLRRNTTLGDNLRRLRKAAGLTQAMAVAQLQLLGFDISREILSQMENGRYNVPVSLLKALKQIYKVPSYDDFFKDI
;
A
#
# COMPACT_ATOMS: atom_id res chain seq x y z
N MET A 1 14.14 -28.78 29.22
CA MET A 1 12.76 -28.94 28.73
C MET A 1 12.21 -27.59 28.25
N GLU A 2 12.99 -26.80 27.48
CA GLU A 2 12.61 -25.44 27.03
C GLU A 2 12.88 -25.17 25.54
N SER A 3 13.55 -26.08 24.82
CA SER A 3 13.95 -25.87 23.42
C SER A 3 12.79 -26.08 22.42
N ILE A 4 11.87 -27.00 22.73
CA ILE A 4 10.71 -27.30 21.87
C ILE A 4 9.66 -26.19 21.85
N TYR A 5 9.53 -25.39 22.91
CA TYR A 5 8.59 -24.25 22.95
C TYR A 5 9.00 -23.14 21.97
N TYR A 6 10.31 -22.89 21.83
CA TYR A 6 10.83 -21.94 20.83
C TYR A 6 10.63 -22.41 19.39
N ILE A 7 10.79 -23.71 19.11
CA ILE A 7 10.60 -24.30 17.78
C ILE A 7 9.12 -24.30 17.38
N LEU A 8 8.21 -24.65 18.30
CA LEU A 8 6.76 -24.59 18.06
C LEU A 8 6.25 -23.16 17.83
N CYS A 9 6.79 -22.17 18.53
CA CYS A 9 6.48 -20.75 18.29
C CYS A 9 7.02 -20.27 16.92
N TRP A 10 8.23 -20.69 16.55
CA TRP A 10 8.83 -20.30 15.27
C TRP A 10 8.13 -20.94 14.07
N VAL A 11 7.72 -22.21 14.18
CA VAL A 11 6.96 -22.90 13.13
C VAL A 11 5.51 -22.42 13.06
N GLY A 12 4.87 -22.11 14.19
CA GLY A 12 3.52 -21.53 14.24
C GLY A 12 3.44 -20.17 13.55
N CYS A 13 4.40 -19.28 13.81
CA CYS A 13 4.46 -17.95 13.21
C CYS A 13 4.70 -17.97 11.68
N ASN A 14 5.22 -19.08 11.13
CA ASN A 14 5.49 -19.21 9.68
C ASN A 14 4.30 -19.76 8.87
N LEU A 15 3.37 -20.50 9.50
CA LEU A 15 2.21 -21.09 8.80
C LEU A 15 1.02 -20.12 8.66
N GLU A 16 0.87 -19.17 9.59
CA GLU A 16 -0.13 -18.10 9.47
C GLU A 16 0.16 -17.16 8.29
N GLN A 17 1.40 -17.15 7.77
CA GLN A 17 1.78 -16.39 6.56
C GLN A 17 1.27 -17.01 5.26
N LYS A 18 0.73 -18.24 5.30
CA LYS A 18 0.33 -19.01 4.10
C LYS A 18 -1.16 -18.97 3.78
N LEU A 19 -1.99 -18.24 4.52
CA LEU A 19 -3.42 -18.09 4.19
C LEU A 19 -3.80 -16.64 3.85
N ARG A 20 -3.97 -16.40 2.54
CA ARG A 20 -4.72 -15.29 1.90
C ARG A 20 -4.29 -13.86 2.30
N ARG A 21 -3.24 -13.35 1.67
CA ARG A 21 -3.14 -11.90 1.44
C ARG A 21 -4.23 -11.51 0.44
N ASN A 22 -5.40 -11.12 0.92
CA ASN A 22 -6.35 -10.37 0.09
C ASN A 22 -5.59 -9.18 -0.51
N THR A 23 -5.69 -8.98 -1.82
CA THR A 23 -5.16 -7.77 -2.44
C THR A 23 -5.81 -6.58 -1.76
N THR A 24 -5.02 -5.72 -1.12
CA THR A 24 -5.56 -4.53 -0.49
C THR A 24 -5.52 -3.36 -1.48
N LEU A 25 -6.34 -2.33 -1.23
CA LEU A 25 -6.23 -1.06 -1.94
C LEU A 25 -4.79 -0.52 -1.93
N GLY A 26 -4.06 -0.76 -0.84
CA GLY A 26 -2.65 -0.40 -0.71
C GLY A 26 -1.73 -1.10 -1.71
N ASP A 27 -1.92 -2.41 -1.94
CA ASP A 27 -1.16 -3.16 -2.94
C ASP A 27 -1.40 -2.62 -4.35
N ASN A 28 -2.66 -2.27 -4.67
CA ASN A 28 -3.01 -1.65 -5.93
C ASN A 28 -2.39 -0.26 -6.08
N LEU A 29 -2.40 0.56 -5.04
CA LEU A 29 -1.71 1.85 -5.04
C LEU A 29 -0.23 1.71 -5.34
N ARG A 30 0.43 0.75 -4.70
CA ARG A 30 1.85 0.45 -4.93
C ARG A 30 2.11 -0.02 -6.35
N ARG A 31 1.25 -0.87 -6.90
CA ARG A 31 1.31 -1.35 -8.29
C ARG A 31 1.20 -0.18 -9.27
N LEU A 32 0.18 0.65 -9.10
CA LEU A 32 -0.09 1.81 -9.97
C LEU A 32 1.03 2.85 -9.89
N ARG A 33 1.53 3.15 -8.69
CA ARG A 33 2.67 4.08 -8.51
C ARG A 33 3.91 3.59 -9.26
N LYS A 34 4.24 2.31 -9.14
CA LYS A 34 5.37 1.70 -9.85
C LYS A 34 5.15 1.70 -11.36
N ALA A 35 3.94 1.43 -11.84
CA ALA A 35 3.59 1.50 -13.26
C ALA A 35 3.76 2.93 -13.82
N ALA A 36 3.50 3.96 -13.00
CA ALA A 36 3.77 5.35 -13.33
C ALA A 36 5.26 5.75 -13.25
N GLY A 37 6.16 4.84 -12.85
CA GLY A 37 7.59 5.09 -12.73
C GLY A 37 7.98 5.98 -11.54
N LEU A 38 7.11 6.12 -10.54
CA LEU A 38 7.31 7.04 -9.42
C LEU A 38 7.87 6.32 -8.18
N THR A 39 8.84 6.94 -7.51
CA THR A 39 9.19 6.58 -6.14
C THR A 39 8.13 7.12 -5.17
N GLN A 40 8.09 6.62 -3.92
CA GLN A 40 7.19 7.17 -2.90
C GLN A 40 7.46 8.67 -2.66
N ALA A 41 8.74 9.06 -2.65
CA ALA A 41 9.13 10.46 -2.49
C ALA A 41 8.64 11.34 -3.66
N MET A 42 8.75 10.86 -4.90
CA MET A 42 8.26 11.61 -6.08
C MET A 42 6.73 11.71 -6.11
N ALA A 43 6.02 10.66 -5.68
CA ALA A 43 4.56 10.71 -5.57
C ALA A 43 4.12 11.71 -4.49
N VAL A 44 4.77 11.71 -3.33
CA VAL A 44 4.52 12.70 -2.26
C VAL A 44 4.80 14.12 -2.73
N ALA A 45 5.94 14.37 -3.39
CA ALA A 45 6.26 15.70 -3.90
C ALA A 45 5.17 16.23 -4.84
N GLN A 46 4.65 15.38 -5.74
CA GLN A 46 3.54 15.77 -6.62
C GLN A 46 2.23 16.01 -5.87
N LEU A 47 1.94 15.22 -4.84
CA LEU A 47 0.74 15.41 -4.00
C LEU A 47 0.82 16.71 -3.19
N GLN A 48 2.01 17.06 -2.70
CA GLN A 48 2.26 18.36 -2.04
C GLN A 48 2.07 19.54 -2.99
N LEU A 49 2.50 19.42 -4.25
CA LEU A 49 2.24 20.44 -5.28
C LEU A 49 0.75 20.62 -5.60
N LEU A 50 -0.07 19.58 -5.37
CA LEU A 50 -1.53 19.64 -5.48
C LEU A 50 -2.20 20.16 -4.19
N GLY A 51 -1.42 20.57 -3.17
CA GLY A 51 -1.92 21.14 -1.92
C GLY A 51 -2.19 20.12 -0.81
N PHE A 52 -1.74 18.87 -0.95
CA PHE A 52 -1.88 17.86 0.10
C PHE A 52 -0.67 17.83 1.03
N ASP A 53 -0.88 18.10 2.31
CA ASP A 53 0.14 17.92 3.34
C ASP A 53 0.24 16.43 3.71
N ILE A 54 1.08 15.69 2.97
CA ILE A 54 1.36 14.28 3.25
C ILE A 54 2.86 14.03 3.30
N SER A 55 3.25 13.03 4.08
CA SER A 55 4.63 12.56 4.17
C SER A 55 4.83 11.24 3.44
N ARG A 56 6.10 10.89 3.17
CA ARG A 56 6.49 9.59 2.60
C ARG A 56 6.05 8.41 3.47
N GLU A 57 6.12 8.57 4.78
CA GLU A 57 5.69 7.56 5.73
C GLU A 57 4.18 7.32 5.63
N ILE A 58 3.38 8.39 5.55
CA ILE A 58 1.93 8.28 5.36
C ILE A 58 1.60 7.52 4.07
N LEU A 59 2.24 7.89 2.94
CA LEU A 59 2.04 7.17 1.69
C LEU A 59 2.48 5.69 1.80
N SER A 60 3.58 5.40 2.50
CA SER A 60 4.02 4.03 2.75
C SER A 60 3.02 3.23 3.58
N GLN A 61 2.45 3.82 4.63
CA GLN A 61 1.42 3.17 5.45
C GLN A 61 0.13 2.93 4.67
N MET A 62 -0.26 3.86 3.78
CA MET A 62 -1.39 3.66 2.85
C MET A 62 -1.12 2.49 1.89
N GLU A 63 0.07 2.41 1.31
CA GLU A 63 0.46 1.30 0.42
C GLU A 63 0.53 -0.05 1.13
N ASN A 64 0.79 -0.07 2.44
CA ASN A 64 0.78 -1.29 3.26
C ASN A 64 -0.62 -1.60 3.84
N GLY A 65 -1.65 -0.85 3.47
CA GLY A 65 -3.03 -1.04 3.95
C GLY A 65 -3.22 -0.71 5.43
N ARG A 66 -2.28 0.01 6.06
CA ARG A 66 -2.31 0.41 7.48
C ARG A 66 -3.00 1.75 7.70
N TYR A 67 -3.24 2.51 6.64
CA TYR A 67 -3.83 3.83 6.71
C TYR A 67 -4.95 3.99 5.67
N ASN A 68 -6.05 4.64 6.05
CA ASN A 68 -7.18 4.88 5.16
C ASN A 68 -6.85 5.93 4.10
N VAL A 69 -7.25 5.69 2.85
CA VAL A 69 -7.02 6.62 1.74
C VAL A 69 -8.23 7.53 1.59
N PRO A 70 -8.12 8.85 1.87
CA PRO A 70 -9.23 9.77 1.67
C PRO A 70 -9.61 9.87 0.19
N VAL A 71 -10.91 10.05 -0.10
CA VAL A 71 -11.43 10.16 -1.47
C VAL A 71 -10.75 11.31 -2.24
N SER A 72 -10.48 12.43 -1.57
CA SER A 72 -9.74 13.56 -2.16
C SER A 72 -8.34 13.17 -2.60
N LEU A 73 -7.65 12.34 -1.80
CA LEU A 73 -6.33 11.84 -2.14
C LEU A 73 -6.40 10.82 -3.28
N LEU A 74 -7.40 9.96 -3.30
CA LEU A 74 -7.62 8.99 -4.39
C LEU A 74 -7.80 9.71 -5.74
N LYS A 75 -8.51 10.84 -5.76
CA LYS A 75 -8.65 11.69 -6.94
C LYS A 75 -7.31 12.27 -7.41
N ALA A 76 -6.48 12.73 -6.48
CA ALA A 76 -5.14 13.25 -6.79
C ALA A 76 -4.19 12.14 -7.28
N LEU A 77 -4.24 10.97 -6.64
CA LEU A 77 -3.50 9.76 -7.03
C LEU A 77 -3.83 9.33 -8.46
N LYS A 78 -5.11 9.36 -8.85
CA LYS A 78 -5.54 9.10 -10.23
C LYS A 78 -4.83 10.03 -11.23
N GLN A 79 -4.74 11.32 -10.90
CA GLN A 79 -4.08 12.31 -11.76
C GLN A 79 -2.57 12.06 -11.88
N ILE A 80 -1.87 11.86 -10.75
CA ILE A 80 -0.41 11.68 -10.76
C ILE A 80 0.03 10.33 -11.34
N TYR A 81 -0.79 9.28 -11.17
CA TYR A 81 -0.51 7.95 -11.71
C TYR A 81 -1.04 7.76 -13.13
N LYS A 82 -1.72 8.78 -13.69
CA LYS A 82 -2.30 8.78 -15.05
C LYS A 82 -3.20 7.56 -15.31
N VAL A 83 -3.99 7.18 -14.30
CA VAL A 83 -4.88 6.01 -14.38
C VAL A 83 -6.19 6.41 -15.06
N PRO A 84 -6.67 5.65 -16.07
CA PRO A 84 -7.87 6.03 -16.82
C PRO A 84 -9.16 5.89 -15.99
N SER A 85 -9.32 4.79 -15.25
CA SER A 85 -10.50 4.51 -14.41
C SER A 85 -10.17 4.32 -12.94
N TYR A 86 -11.16 4.48 -12.08
CA TYR A 86 -11.00 4.15 -10.65
C TYR A 86 -10.96 2.63 -10.40
N ASP A 87 -11.49 1.81 -11.31
CA ASP A 87 -11.48 0.34 -11.21
C ASP A 87 -10.06 -0.24 -11.00
N ASP A 88 -9.04 0.41 -11.56
CA ASP A 88 -7.64 -0.03 -11.41
C ASP A 88 -7.14 0.01 -9.96
N PHE A 89 -7.73 0.86 -9.11
CA PHE A 89 -7.44 0.93 -7.68
C PHE A 89 -8.12 -0.20 -6.90
N PHE A 90 -9.23 -0.73 -7.41
CA PHE A 90 -10.03 -1.78 -6.78
C PHE A 90 -9.89 -3.13 -7.46
N LYS A 91 -8.92 -3.27 -8.37
CA LYS A 91 -8.64 -4.54 -9.04
C LYS A 91 -8.33 -5.61 -7.99
N ASP A 92 -8.96 -6.78 -8.10
CA ASP A 92 -8.78 -7.91 -7.17
C ASP A 92 -9.30 -7.67 -5.73
N ILE A 93 -10.23 -6.72 -5.53
CA ILE A 93 -11.02 -6.50 -4.31
C ILE A 93 -12.47 -6.91 -4.57
#